data_AF-A0A5C5R3F7-F1
#
_entry.id   AF-A0A5C5R3F7-F1
#
_cell.length_a   1.000
_cell.length_b   1.000
_cell.length_c   1.000
_cell.angle_alpha   90.00
_cell.angle_beta   90.00
_cell.angle_gamma   90.00
#
_symmetry.space_group_name_H-M   'P 1'
#
loop_
_entity.id
_entity.type
_entity.pdbx_description
1 polymer ?
#
loop_
_entity_poly.entity_id
_entity_poly.type
_entity_poly.pdbx_seq_one_letter_code
_entity_poly.pdbx_strand_id
1 'polypeptide(L)'
;MTPSVGPPRTLPIRVAPIPGEAIDSWLEAVAARTHTAWGDILAAVGLHNDDRKPYPPWTVTLAGTELEHLQTATQTDNSSALTLQRYHGTAVLIDPQTHQLTSTAPWTRRAGSRFCPYCLDDNHGRWQLQWRLGWAFACPIHHCLLADLCPSCLRAPRSLAHPSDRTPRPGRCPNPSLLEKGRGRSAPRCDTDLTTTPVWLCQVDLAPVGRFHSAPPEWGPEPLESGVWMGGRGCAVWLRR
;
A
#
# COMPACT_ATOMS: atom_id res chain seq x y z
N MET A 1 31.87 4.87 -4.56
CA MET A 1 32.07 5.07 -3.10
C MET A 1 30.69 5.16 -2.47
N THR A 2 30.20 4.05 -1.92
CA THR A 2 29.07 4.09 -0.99
C THR A 2 29.53 4.86 0.26
N PRO A 3 28.87 5.95 0.67
CA PRO A 3 29.23 6.61 1.91
C PRO A 3 29.14 5.60 3.05
N SER A 4 30.18 5.54 3.88
CA SER A 4 30.18 4.81 5.14
C SER A 4 29.06 5.39 6.01
N VAL A 5 27.95 4.66 6.12
CA VAL A 5 26.85 5.01 7.01
C VAL A 5 27.35 4.67 8.42
N GLY A 6 27.67 5.71 9.20
CA GLY A 6 27.96 5.54 10.63
C GLY A 6 26.76 4.91 11.37
N PRO A 7 26.95 4.44 12.61
CA PRO A 7 25.89 3.76 13.34
C PRO A 7 24.60 4.61 13.40
N PRO A 8 23.42 3.98 13.21
CA PRO A 8 22.14 4.68 13.14
C PRO A 8 21.89 5.44 14.44
N ARG A 9 21.52 6.71 14.32
CA ARG A 9 21.09 7.54 15.46
C ARG A 9 19.58 7.51 15.56
N THR A 10 19.08 7.58 16.78
CA THR A 10 17.64 7.63 17.05
C THR A 10 17.04 8.94 16.52
N LEU A 11 15.89 8.86 15.85
CA LEU A 11 15.16 10.03 15.38
C LEU A 11 14.65 10.86 16.57
N PRO A 12 14.72 12.21 16.49
CA PRO A 12 14.36 13.07 17.61
C PRO A 12 12.85 13.11 17.89
N ILE A 13 12.02 12.90 16.86
CA ILE A 13 10.56 12.86 16.97
C ILE A 13 10.09 11.46 16.59
N ARG A 14 9.22 10.90 17.43
CA ARG A 14 8.66 9.56 17.23
C ARG A 14 7.23 9.68 16.71
N VAL A 15 6.95 8.90 15.68
CA VAL A 15 5.59 8.68 15.16
C VAL A 15 5.39 7.18 15.16
N ALA A 16 4.39 6.69 15.88
CA ALA A 16 4.07 5.26 15.87
C ALA A 16 3.41 4.88 14.53
N PRO A 17 3.71 3.70 13.97
CA PRO A 17 2.94 3.16 12.86
C PRO A 17 1.51 2.82 13.32
N ILE A 18 0.54 2.94 12.42
CA ILE A 18 -0.83 2.49 12.71
C ILE A 18 -1.00 1.00 12.35
N PRO A 19 -2.03 0.30 12.88
CA PRO A 19 -2.28 -1.09 12.51
C PRO A 19 -2.45 -1.27 11.00
N GLY A 20 -1.71 -2.21 10.42
CA GLY A 20 -1.79 -2.54 8.98
C GLY A 20 -1.12 -1.55 8.04
N GLU A 21 -0.40 -0.56 8.56
CA GLU A 21 0.23 0.47 7.73
C GLU A 21 1.37 -0.08 6.86
N ALA A 22 1.51 0.48 5.65
CA ALA A 22 2.69 0.26 4.84
C ALA A 22 3.91 1.03 5.40
N ILE A 23 5.09 0.41 5.35
CA ILE A 23 6.34 0.98 5.87
C ILE A 23 6.69 2.35 5.27
N ASP A 24 6.48 2.54 3.97
CA ASP A 24 6.77 3.80 3.29
C ASP A 24 5.76 4.89 3.67
N SER A 25 4.48 4.54 3.84
CA SER A 25 3.48 5.45 4.42
C SER A 25 3.89 5.88 5.83
N TRP A 26 4.35 4.94 6.65
CA TRP A 26 4.76 5.24 8.02
C TRP A 26 5.87 6.29 8.03
N LEU A 27 6.95 6.03 7.28
CA LEU A 27 8.07 6.94 7.12
C LEU A 27 7.68 8.27 6.48
N GLU A 28 6.70 8.30 5.57
CA GLU A 28 6.21 9.55 4.97
C GLU A 28 5.58 10.47 6.01
N ALA A 29 4.82 9.97 7.00
CA ALA A 29 4.35 10.87 8.07
C ALA A 29 5.40 11.17 9.12
N VAL A 30 6.41 10.31 9.32
CA VAL A 30 7.60 10.71 10.09
C VAL A 30 8.24 11.94 9.43
N ALA A 31 8.50 11.86 8.11
CA ALA A 31 9.08 12.95 7.32
C ALA A 31 8.21 14.21 7.34
N ALA A 32 6.89 14.06 7.18
CA ALA A 32 5.95 15.19 7.25
C ALA A 32 5.94 15.84 8.64
N ARG A 33 5.97 15.03 9.71
CA ARG A 33 5.97 15.50 11.10
C ARG A 33 7.25 16.23 11.47
N THR A 34 8.39 15.81 10.93
CA THR A 34 9.70 16.43 11.18
C THR A 34 10.08 17.49 10.15
N HIS A 35 9.22 17.77 9.16
CA HIS A 35 9.48 18.66 8.03
C HIS A 35 10.81 18.34 7.33
N THR A 36 11.11 17.06 7.18
CA THR A 36 12.39 16.58 6.63
C THR A 36 12.18 16.08 5.20
N ALA A 37 13.20 16.21 4.34
CA ALA A 37 13.14 15.67 3.00
C ALA A 37 13.12 14.12 3.04
N TRP A 38 12.43 13.52 2.08
CA TRP A 38 12.24 12.06 2.03
C TRP A 38 13.55 11.27 2.03
N GLY A 39 14.53 11.71 1.23
CA GLY A 39 15.84 11.08 1.12
C GLY A 39 16.64 11.14 2.42
N ASP A 40 16.52 12.24 3.17
CA ASP A 40 17.21 12.40 4.46
C ASP A 40 16.61 11.47 5.52
N ILE A 41 15.29 11.29 5.52
CA ILE A 41 14.62 10.32 6.41
C ILE A 41 15.07 8.91 6.07
N LEU A 42 15.06 8.52 4.80
CA LEU A 42 15.51 7.19 4.38
C LEU A 42 16.98 6.95 4.78
N ALA A 43 17.86 7.92 4.51
CA ALA A 43 19.26 7.83 4.91
C ALA A 43 19.44 7.69 6.43
N ALA A 44 18.66 8.44 7.22
CA ALA A 44 18.71 8.40 8.68
C ALA A 44 18.29 7.02 9.25
N VAL A 45 17.39 6.31 8.57
CA VAL A 45 16.95 4.96 8.97
C VAL A 45 17.71 3.84 8.25
N GLY A 46 18.76 4.15 7.48
CA GLY A 46 19.58 3.18 6.76
C GLY A 46 18.94 2.58 5.51
N LEU A 47 17.88 3.22 4.99
CA LEU A 47 17.18 2.82 3.77
C LEU A 47 17.61 3.70 2.58
N HIS A 48 17.46 3.15 1.38
CA HIS A 48 17.84 3.86 0.15
C HIS A 48 16.69 3.82 -0.86
N ASN A 49 16.45 4.94 -1.52
CA ASN A 49 15.53 5.00 -2.64
C ASN A 49 16.28 4.73 -3.95
N ASP A 50 15.75 3.86 -4.79
CA ASP A 50 16.17 3.79 -6.19
C ASP A 50 15.06 4.47 -7.01
N ASP A 51 15.31 5.71 -7.42
CA ASP A 51 14.33 6.53 -8.16
C ASP A 51 13.87 5.86 -9.47
N ARG A 52 14.59 4.83 -9.94
CA ARG A 52 14.25 4.05 -11.15
C ARG A 52 13.24 2.95 -10.87
N LYS A 53 13.03 2.59 -9.60
CA LYS A 53 12.15 1.48 -9.19
C LYS A 53 10.90 2.03 -8.48
N PRO A 54 9.69 1.73 -9.01
CA PRO A 54 8.42 2.07 -8.36
C PRO A 54 8.29 1.56 -6.92
N TYR A 55 8.82 0.36 -6.68
CA TYR A 55 8.86 -0.28 -5.38
C TYR A 55 10.31 -0.57 -4.99
N PRO A 56 10.85 0.20 -4.04
CA PRO A 56 12.09 -0.16 -3.39
C PRO A 56 11.95 -1.53 -2.71
N PRO A 57 12.97 -2.42 -2.79
CA PRO A 57 12.92 -3.76 -2.20
C PRO A 57 12.56 -3.78 -0.71
N TRP A 58 13.02 -2.77 0.07
CA TRP A 58 12.72 -2.64 1.49
C TRP A 58 11.21 -2.47 1.80
N THR A 59 10.39 -2.08 0.82
CA THR A 59 8.92 -2.06 0.99
C THR A 59 8.30 -3.46 0.88
N VAL A 60 9.01 -4.40 0.27
CA VAL A 60 8.62 -5.80 0.12
C VAL A 60 9.12 -6.62 1.30
N THR A 61 10.42 -6.55 1.59
CA THR A 61 11.06 -7.22 2.72
C THR A 61 12.29 -6.45 3.16
N LEU A 62 12.56 -6.38 4.46
CA LEU A 62 13.76 -5.75 5.00
C LEU A 62 14.88 -6.79 5.10
N ALA A 63 16.08 -6.44 4.63
CA ALA A 63 17.29 -7.20 4.97
C ALA A 63 17.66 -7.04 6.45
N GLY A 64 18.47 -7.94 7.01
CA GLY A 64 18.82 -7.91 8.43
C GLY A 64 19.43 -6.58 8.90
N THR A 65 20.37 -6.04 8.13
CA THR A 65 20.99 -4.74 8.43
C THR A 65 20.03 -3.56 8.28
N GLU A 66 19.13 -3.59 7.28
CA GLU A 66 18.08 -2.58 7.11
C GLU A 66 17.10 -2.59 8.29
N LEU A 67 16.72 -3.78 8.74
CA LEU A 67 15.83 -3.97 9.89
C LEU A 67 16.49 -3.44 11.16
N GLU A 68 17.74 -3.83 11.45
CA GLU A 68 18.48 -3.37 12.62
C GLU A 68 18.64 -1.84 12.65
N HIS A 69 19.00 -1.25 11.51
CA HIS A 69 19.13 0.20 11.40
C HIS A 69 17.81 0.93 11.60
N LEU A 70 16.75 0.44 10.96
CA LEU A 70 15.41 1.01 11.08
C LEU A 70 14.91 0.92 12.53
N GLN A 71 15.03 -0.25 13.17
CA GLN A 71 14.61 -0.46 14.56
C GLN A 71 15.39 0.43 15.52
N THR A 72 16.71 0.55 15.33
CA THR A 72 17.54 1.43 16.15
C THR A 72 17.16 2.90 15.98
N ALA A 73 17.01 3.35 14.73
CA ALA A 73 16.68 4.74 14.43
C ALA A 73 15.28 5.13 14.91
N THR A 74 14.31 4.22 14.84
CA THR A 74 12.89 4.51 15.13
C THR A 74 12.42 4.05 16.50
N GLN A 75 13.21 3.23 17.19
CA GLN A 75 12.84 2.54 18.44
C GLN A 75 11.47 1.87 18.34
N THR A 76 11.23 1.18 17.22
CA THR A 76 9.98 0.47 16.94
C THR A 76 10.29 -1.01 16.78
N ASP A 77 9.59 -1.84 17.54
CA ASP A 77 9.66 -3.29 17.40
C ASP A 77 8.68 -3.75 16.32
N ASN A 78 9.07 -4.74 15.50
CA ASN A 78 8.25 -5.34 14.44
C ASN A 78 8.05 -4.52 13.14
N SER A 79 9.09 -3.86 12.65
CA SER A 79 9.06 -3.14 11.36
C SER A 79 8.77 -4.04 10.14
N SER A 80 9.09 -5.34 10.22
CA SER A 80 8.80 -6.31 9.15
C SER A 80 7.29 -6.50 8.92
N ALA A 81 6.45 -6.32 9.94
CA ALA A 81 5.00 -6.37 9.80
C ALA A 81 4.41 -5.24 8.93
N LEU A 82 5.18 -4.16 8.69
CA LEU A 82 4.82 -3.04 7.83
C LEU A 82 5.21 -3.28 6.35
N THR A 83 5.78 -4.45 6.04
CA THR A 83 6.24 -4.85 4.71
C THR A 83 5.42 -6.00 4.13
N LEU A 84 5.48 -6.20 2.81
CA LEU A 84 4.76 -7.30 2.15
C LEU A 84 5.25 -8.70 2.57
N GLN A 85 6.39 -8.82 3.26
CA GLN A 85 6.86 -10.05 3.89
C GLN A 85 5.78 -10.69 4.78
N ARG A 86 4.94 -9.87 5.43
CA ARG A 86 3.78 -10.32 6.21
C ARG A 86 2.84 -11.26 5.43
N TYR A 87 2.77 -11.11 4.11
CA TYR A 87 1.87 -11.84 3.23
C TYR A 87 2.57 -12.92 2.39
N HIS A 88 3.87 -13.15 2.63
CA HIS A 88 4.64 -14.17 1.92
C HIS A 88 4.03 -15.57 2.13
N GLY A 89 3.87 -16.33 1.05
CA GLY A 89 3.30 -17.68 1.07
C GLY A 89 1.78 -17.74 1.23
N THR A 90 1.11 -16.61 1.51
CA THR A 90 -0.37 -16.54 1.62
C THR A 90 -0.99 -15.77 0.47
N ALA A 91 -0.54 -14.53 0.24
CA ALA A 91 -1.10 -13.64 -0.79
C ALA A 91 -0.06 -13.12 -1.77
N VAL A 92 1.23 -13.22 -1.45
CA VAL A 92 2.33 -12.91 -2.36
C VAL A 92 3.42 -13.96 -2.25
N LEU A 93 4.20 -14.11 -3.32
CA LEU A 93 5.48 -14.84 -3.29
C LEU A 93 6.61 -13.83 -3.45
N ILE A 94 7.64 -14.00 -2.62
CA ILE A 94 8.83 -13.14 -2.61
C ILE A 94 10.01 -14.00 -3.00
N ASP A 95 10.78 -13.54 -3.98
CA ASP A 95 12.04 -14.15 -4.35
C ASP A 95 13.10 -13.84 -3.27
N PRO A 96 13.66 -14.88 -2.60
CA PRO A 96 14.62 -14.69 -1.52
C PRO A 96 15.96 -14.11 -1.99
N GLN A 97 16.30 -14.16 -3.28
CA GLN A 97 17.55 -13.59 -3.79
C GLN A 97 17.39 -12.11 -4.14
N THR A 98 16.26 -11.75 -4.75
CA THR A 98 16.05 -10.39 -5.26
C THR A 98 15.23 -9.50 -4.34
N HIS A 99 14.62 -10.09 -3.28
CA HIS A 99 13.73 -9.41 -2.34
C HIS A 99 12.54 -8.73 -3.05
N GLN A 100 12.11 -9.30 -4.18
CA GLN A 100 11.04 -8.77 -5.02
C GLN A 100 9.86 -9.73 -5.10
N LEU A 101 8.70 -9.19 -5.45
CA LEU A 101 7.50 -9.98 -5.68
C LEU A 101 7.63 -10.81 -6.97
N THR A 102 7.39 -12.10 -6.89
CA THR A 102 7.38 -13.00 -8.05
C THR A 102 6.07 -12.85 -8.83
N SER A 103 6.13 -12.92 -10.17
CA SER A 103 4.94 -12.87 -11.03
C SER A 103 4.14 -14.18 -11.07
N THR A 104 4.62 -15.24 -10.42
CA THR A 104 4.00 -16.57 -10.41
C THR A 104 2.77 -16.65 -9.50
N ALA A 105 2.67 -15.78 -8.50
CA ALA A 105 1.50 -15.70 -7.65
C ALA A 105 0.36 -14.96 -8.38
N PRO A 106 -0.82 -15.60 -8.56
CA PRO A 106 -1.99 -14.95 -9.16
C PRO A 106 -2.32 -13.64 -8.45
N TRP A 107 -2.77 -12.63 -9.20
CA TRP A 107 -3.19 -11.33 -8.67
C TRP A 107 -2.07 -10.53 -7.97
N THR A 108 -0.80 -10.84 -8.21
CA THR A 108 0.30 -10.04 -7.66
C THR A 108 0.40 -8.69 -8.36
N ARG A 109 0.37 -7.60 -7.59
CA ARG A 109 0.65 -6.25 -8.10
C ARG A 109 2.07 -5.83 -7.76
N ARG A 110 2.83 -5.52 -8.82
CA ARG A 110 4.27 -5.21 -8.74
C ARG A 110 4.60 -3.71 -8.73
N ALA A 111 3.58 -2.85 -8.79
CA ALA A 111 3.71 -1.40 -8.66
C ALA A 111 2.36 -0.81 -8.25
N GLY A 112 2.38 0.34 -7.58
CA GLY A 112 1.19 1.12 -7.26
C GLY A 112 0.32 0.52 -6.15
N SER A 113 -0.39 1.40 -5.46
CA SER A 113 -1.32 1.01 -4.40
C SER A 113 -2.70 1.55 -4.71
N ARG A 114 -3.73 0.71 -4.47
CA ARG A 114 -5.08 1.20 -4.30
C ARG A 114 -5.18 2.03 -3.02
N PHE A 115 -6.29 2.73 -2.85
CA PHE A 115 -6.60 3.43 -1.61
C PHE A 115 -8.09 3.60 -1.40
N CYS A 116 -8.47 3.73 -0.14
CA CYS A 116 -9.79 4.24 0.23
C CYS A 116 -9.64 5.73 0.56
N PRO A 117 -10.35 6.64 -0.13
CA PRO A 117 -10.30 8.08 0.17
C PRO A 117 -10.72 8.39 1.60
N TYR A 118 -11.75 7.71 2.11
CA TYR A 118 -12.25 7.89 3.47
C TYR A 118 -11.27 7.39 4.53
N CYS A 119 -10.61 6.23 4.33
CA CYS A 119 -9.53 5.82 5.24
C CYS A 119 -8.40 6.84 5.25
N LEU A 120 -8.00 7.37 4.08
CA LEU A 120 -6.96 8.39 4.02
C LEU A 120 -7.38 9.67 4.76
N ASP A 121 -8.67 10.02 4.78
CA ASP A 121 -9.16 11.14 5.59
C ASP A 121 -9.07 10.80 7.09
N ASP A 122 -9.68 9.68 7.50
CA ASP A 122 -9.76 9.23 8.90
C ASP A 122 -8.41 9.09 9.58
N ASN A 123 -7.41 8.61 8.84
CA ASN A 123 -6.10 8.29 9.41
C ASN A 123 -5.02 9.33 9.09
N HIS A 124 -5.37 10.47 8.50
CA HIS A 124 -4.43 11.53 8.11
C HIS A 124 -3.43 11.13 7.02
N GLY A 125 -3.91 10.43 6.00
CA GLY A 125 -3.19 10.18 4.75
C GLY A 125 -2.31 8.94 4.76
N ARG A 126 -2.59 8.00 5.66
CA ARG A 126 -1.79 6.80 5.95
C ARG A 126 -2.29 5.62 5.13
N TRP A 127 -1.38 5.00 4.40
CA TRP A 127 -1.70 3.94 3.46
C TRP A 127 -1.62 2.57 4.12
N GLN A 128 -2.60 1.74 3.82
CA GLN A 128 -2.66 0.37 4.32
C GLN A 128 -1.84 -0.56 3.43
N LEU A 129 -1.01 -1.40 4.04
CA LEU A 129 -0.17 -2.37 3.36
C LEU A 129 -0.99 -3.31 2.46
N GLN A 130 -2.16 -3.73 2.94
CA GLN A 130 -3.05 -4.63 2.19
C GLN A 130 -3.54 -4.04 0.86
N TRP A 131 -3.56 -2.71 0.70
CA TRP A 131 -4.01 -2.09 -0.55
C TRP A 131 -3.07 -2.32 -1.74
N ARG A 132 -1.87 -2.85 -1.48
CA ARG A 132 -0.93 -3.31 -2.53
C ARG A 132 -1.26 -4.69 -3.07
N LEU A 133 -2.08 -5.46 -2.35
CA LEU A 133 -2.47 -6.80 -2.76
C LEU A 133 -3.48 -6.72 -3.92
N GLY A 134 -3.42 -7.64 -4.88
CA GLY A 134 -4.36 -7.58 -6.01
C GLY A 134 -5.80 -7.94 -5.65
N TRP A 135 -5.99 -8.76 -4.62
CA TRP A 135 -7.30 -9.14 -4.10
C TRP A 135 -7.95 -8.04 -3.25
N ALA A 136 -7.20 -7.06 -2.77
CA ALA A 136 -7.77 -5.93 -2.04
C ALA A 136 -8.41 -4.95 -3.05
N PHE A 137 -9.70 -5.09 -3.32
CA PHE A 137 -10.45 -4.23 -4.25
C PHE A 137 -11.56 -3.40 -3.58
N ALA A 138 -11.93 -3.72 -2.34
CA ALA A 138 -12.93 -2.97 -1.57
C ALA A 138 -12.40 -2.64 -0.16
N CYS A 139 -12.84 -1.51 0.38
CA CYS A 139 -12.61 -1.13 1.76
C CYS A 139 -13.64 -1.82 2.66
N PRO A 140 -13.22 -2.63 3.66
CA PRO A 140 -14.16 -3.26 4.58
C PRO A 140 -14.67 -2.32 5.68
N ILE A 141 -14.07 -1.13 5.83
CA ILE A 141 -14.46 -0.14 6.84
C ILE A 141 -15.53 0.79 6.27
N HIS A 142 -15.27 1.36 5.09
CA HIS A 142 -16.15 2.34 4.46
C HIS A 142 -17.06 1.76 3.37
N HIS A 143 -16.99 0.44 3.16
CA HIS A 143 -17.81 -0.29 2.19
C HIS A 143 -17.82 0.38 0.81
N CYS A 144 -16.64 0.65 0.26
CA CYS A 144 -16.49 1.27 -1.05
C CYS A 144 -15.44 0.52 -1.88
N LEU A 145 -15.53 0.60 -3.20
CA LEU A 145 -14.44 0.16 -4.06
C LEU A 145 -13.22 1.04 -3.81
N LEU A 146 -12.04 0.42 -3.76
CA LEU A 146 -10.80 1.17 -3.61
C LEU A 146 -10.47 1.86 -4.93
N ALA A 147 -10.10 3.14 -4.85
CA ALA A 147 -9.59 3.88 -6.00
C ALA A 147 -8.21 3.35 -6.40
N ASP A 148 -7.99 3.17 -7.70
CA ASP A 148 -6.69 2.73 -8.26
C ASP A 148 -5.91 3.89 -8.90
N LEU A 149 -6.58 5.01 -9.21
CA LEU A 149 -5.99 6.15 -9.92
C LEU A 149 -6.29 7.47 -9.18
N CYS A 150 -5.35 8.42 -9.28
CA CYS A 150 -5.61 9.80 -8.89
C CYS A 150 -6.61 10.45 -9.86
N PRO A 151 -7.64 11.18 -9.37
CA PRO A 151 -8.69 11.76 -10.23
C PRO A 151 -8.18 12.91 -11.12
N SER A 152 -7.06 13.55 -10.76
CA SER A 152 -6.48 14.63 -11.56
C SER A 152 -5.47 14.14 -12.59
N CYS A 153 -4.45 13.40 -12.16
CA CYS A 153 -3.38 12.96 -13.07
C CYS A 153 -3.61 11.59 -13.70
N LEU A 154 -4.67 10.88 -13.33
CA LEU A 154 -5.05 9.55 -13.85
C LEU A 154 -3.94 8.49 -13.76
N ARG A 155 -2.95 8.69 -12.90
CA ARG A 155 -1.88 7.74 -12.63
C ARG A 155 -2.12 7.03 -11.31
N ALA A 156 -1.71 5.77 -11.24
CA ALA A 156 -1.72 5.00 -10.01
C ALA A 156 -0.80 5.67 -8.96
N PRO A 157 -1.28 5.98 -7.75
CA PRO A 157 -0.41 6.43 -6.66
C PRO A 157 0.63 5.35 -6.30
N ARG A 158 1.80 5.78 -5.82
CA ARG A 158 2.92 4.89 -5.43
C ARG A 158 3.39 3.95 -6.56
N SER A 159 3.13 4.31 -7.81
CA SER A 159 3.68 3.63 -9.00
C SER A 159 5.03 4.22 -9.44
N LEU A 160 5.47 5.27 -8.78
CA LEU A 160 6.75 5.95 -8.97
C LEU A 160 7.36 6.20 -7.61
N ALA A 161 8.70 6.21 -7.55
CA ALA A 161 9.42 6.58 -6.34
C ALA A 161 9.07 8.01 -5.90
N HIS A 162 8.93 8.22 -4.58
CA HIS A 162 8.74 9.55 -4.03
C HIS A 162 10.03 10.39 -4.22
N PRO A 163 9.94 11.66 -4.66
CA PRO A 163 11.11 12.52 -4.80
C PRO A 163 11.89 12.65 -3.48
N SER A 164 13.19 12.37 -3.53
CA SER A 164 14.07 12.34 -2.36
C SER A 164 14.31 13.72 -1.74
N ASP A 165 14.20 14.79 -2.51
CA ASP A 165 14.48 16.17 -2.09
C ASP A 165 13.26 16.92 -1.53
N ARG A 166 12.13 16.25 -1.35
CA ARG A 166 10.88 16.86 -0.90
C ARG A 166 10.37 16.23 0.37
N THR A 167 9.74 17.05 1.21
CA THR A 167 8.95 16.57 2.34
C THR A 167 7.64 15.95 1.81
N PRO A 168 7.36 14.68 2.12
CA PRO A 168 6.08 14.05 1.79
C PRO A 168 4.89 14.80 2.36
N ARG A 169 3.77 14.74 1.64
CA ARG A 169 2.48 15.28 2.08
C ARG A 169 1.46 14.15 2.11
N PRO A 170 1.29 13.45 3.25
CA PRO A 170 0.33 12.36 3.38
C PRO A 170 -1.07 12.77 2.88
N GLY A 171 -1.76 11.85 2.21
CA GLY A 171 -3.06 12.09 1.60
C GLY A 171 -3.04 12.85 0.26
N ARG A 172 -1.89 13.37 -0.19
CA ARG A 172 -1.77 14.05 -1.49
C ARG A 172 -1.06 13.19 -2.53
N CYS A 173 -1.39 13.41 -3.81
CA CYS A 173 -0.79 12.68 -4.91
C CYS A 173 0.68 13.09 -5.15
N PRO A 174 1.66 12.17 -5.01
CA PRO A 174 3.09 12.49 -5.21
C PRO A 174 3.53 12.42 -6.69
N ASN A 175 2.64 11.98 -7.58
CA ASN A 175 2.98 11.81 -9.00
C ASN A 175 3.35 13.17 -9.64
N PRO A 176 4.20 13.19 -10.68
CA PRO A 176 4.47 14.40 -11.44
C PRO A 176 3.19 15.04 -11.99
N SER A 177 3.12 16.37 -12.00
CA SER A 177 2.01 17.11 -12.61
C SER A 177 1.92 16.80 -14.11
N LEU A 178 0.70 16.70 -14.63
CA LEU A 178 0.45 16.63 -16.08
C LEU A 178 0.31 18.02 -16.72
N LEU A 179 -0.15 18.99 -15.93
CA LEU A 179 -0.51 20.33 -16.41
C LEU A 179 0.71 21.25 -16.46
N GLU A 180 1.56 21.16 -15.44
CA GLU A 180 2.72 22.03 -15.32
C GLU A 180 3.99 21.28 -15.72
N LYS A 181 4.75 21.88 -16.65
CA LYS A 181 6.01 21.31 -17.12
C LYS A 181 7.16 21.84 -16.26
N GLY A 182 7.98 20.92 -15.77
CA GLY A 182 9.26 21.23 -15.13
C GLY A 182 10.27 20.11 -15.41
N ARG A 183 11.55 20.41 -15.33
CA ARG A 183 12.62 19.43 -15.53
C ARG A 183 13.22 19.01 -14.19
N GLY A 184 13.53 17.72 -14.07
CA GLY A 184 14.26 17.17 -12.93
C GLY A 184 13.56 17.39 -11.58
N ARG A 185 14.35 17.76 -10.58
CA ARG A 185 13.96 17.90 -9.16
C ARG A 185 12.90 18.98 -8.89
N SER A 186 12.91 20.03 -9.70
CA SER A 186 11.93 21.13 -9.60
C SER A 186 10.59 20.83 -10.28
N ALA A 187 10.42 19.68 -10.91
CA ALA A 187 9.17 19.33 -11.58
C ALA A 187 7.99 19.38 -10.59
N PRO A 188 6.92 20.13 -10.91
CA PRO A 188 5.75 20.24 -10.05
C PRO A 188 5.04 18.89 -9.90
N ARG A 189 4.39 18.70 -8.75
CA ARG A 189 3.66 17.48 -8.41
C ARG A 189 2.18 17.70 -8.62
N CYS A 190 1.47 16.60 -8.84
CA CYS A 190 0.02 16.61 -8.99
C CYS A 190 -0.65 17.19 -7.74
N ASP A 191 -0.20 16.82 -6.54
CA ASP A 191 -0.60 17.37 -5.23
C ASP A 191 -2.12 17.35 -4.93
N THR A 192 -2.89 16.71 -5.81
CA THR A 192 -4.33 16.52 -5.66
C THR A 192 -4.61 15.79 -4.37
N ASP A 193 -5.60 16.30 -3.64
CA ASP A 193 -6.09 15.68 -2.43
C ASP A 193 -6.77 14.35 -2.78
N LEU A 194 -6.19 13.25 -2.30
CA LEU A 194 -6.71 11.91 -2.60
C LEU A 194 -7.90 11.56 -1.70
N THR A 195 -8.11 12.28 -0.59
CA THR A 195 -9.25 12.08 0.31
C THR A 195 -10.58 12.45 -0.35
N THR A 196 -10.54 13.28 -1.40
CA THR A 196 -11.72 13.70 -2.15
C THR A 196 -11.95 12.85 -3.41
N THR A 197 -11.24 11.73 -3.57
CA THR A 197 -11.38 10.88 -4.77
C THR A 197 -12.77 10.23 -4.79
N PRO A 198 -13.54 10.38 -5.87
CA PRO A 198 -14.84 9.72 -5.96
C PRO A 198 -14.68 8.20 -6.03
N VAL A 199 -15.47 7.48 -5.24
CA VAL A 199 -15.50 6.02 -5.20
C VAL A 199 -16.93 5.51 -5.21
N TRP A 200 -17.12 4.29 -5.74
CA TRP A 200 -18.41 3.63 -5.71
C TRP A 200 -18.63 2.97 -4.36
N LEU A 201 -19.76 3.27 -3.71
CA LEU A 201 -20.17 2.57 -2.50
C LEU A 201 -20.63 1.16 -2.86
N CYS A 202 -20.16 0.18 -2.10
CA CYS A 202 -20.66 -1.17 -2.15
C CYS A 202 -22.03 -1.16 -1.48
N GLN A 203 -23.10 -1.26 -2.26
CA GLN A 203 -24.42 -1.54 -1.71
C GLN A 203 -24.38 -2.95 -1.12
N VAL A 204 -24.32 -3.03 0.20
CA VAL A 204 -24.62 -4.27 0.93
C VAL A 204 -26.13 -4.34 1.06
N ASP A 205 -26.79 -4.93 0.07
CA ASP A 205 -28.16 -5.39 0.24
C ASP A 205 -28.12 -6.50 1.30
N LEU A 206 -28.37 -6.12 2.55
CA LEU A 206 -28.72 -7.05 3.62
C LEU A 206 -30.13 -7.59 3.31
N ALA A 207 -30.24 -8.42 2.28
CA ALA A 207 -31.38 -9.33 2.22
C ALA A 207 -31.29 -10.19 3.49
N PRO A 208 -32.33 -10.25 4.34
CA PRO A 208 -32.33 -11.16 5.47
C PRO A 208 -32.03 -12.55 4.91
N VAL A 209 -31.06 -13.24 5.51
CA VAL A 209 -30.77 -14.64 5.17
C VAL A 209 -32.05 -15.42 5.43
N GLY A 210 -32.87 -15.57 4.40
CA GLY A 210 -34.05 -16.42 4.44
C GLY A 210 -33.57 -17.80 4.87
N ARG A 211 -34.27 -18.39 5.84
CA ARG A 211 -34.00 -19.75 6.30
C ARG A 211 -33.75 -20.64 5.08
N PHE A 212 -32.53 -21.16 4.94
CA PHE A 212 -32.30 -22.27 4.03
C PHE A 212 -33.19 -23.41 4.52
N HIS A 213 -34.29 -23.68 3.80
CA HIS A 213 -34.99 -24.93 3.94
C HIS A 213 -33.98 -26.03 3.59
N SER A 214 -33.76 -26.92 4.54
CA SER A 214 -32.89 -28.10 4.42
C SER A 214 -33.53 -29.14 3.50
N ALA A 215 -33.58 -28.81 2.21
CA ALA A 215 -33.86 -29.73 1.13
C ALA A 215 -32.86 -29.44 0.01
N PRO A 216 -32.01 -30.40 -0.40
CA PRO A 216 -31.12 -30.19 -1.53
C PRO A 216 -31.97 -30.00 -2.80
N PRO A 217 -31.67 -29.00 -3.66
CA PRO A 217 -32.27 -28.93 -4.97
C PRO A 217 -31.80 -30.15 -5.79
N GLU A 218 -32.72 -30.79 -6.51
CA GLU A 218 -32.41 -31.86 -7.45
C GLU A 218 -31.55 -31.29 -8.59
N TRP A 219 -30.27 -31.68 -8.64
CA TRP A 219 -29.33 -31.24 -9.68
C TRP A 219 -29.54 -32.08 -10.94
N GLY A 220 -30.08 -31.45 -12.00
CA GLY A 220 -30.04 -31.99 -13.35
C GLY A 220 -28.60 -32.11 -13.88
N PRO A 221 -28.37 -32.88 -14.96
CA PRO A 221 -27.03 -33.27 -15.39
C PRO A 221 -26.39 -32.20 -16.29
N GLU A 222 -25.68 -31.24 -15.71
CA GLU A 222 -24.77 -30.34 -16.44
C GLU A 222 -23.47 -30.13 -15.61
N PRO A 223 -22.28 -29.98 -16.22
CA PRO A 223 -21.02 -30.04 -15.49
C PRO A 223 -20.76 -28.77 -14.66
N LEU A 224 -20.43 -28.98 -13.39
CA LEU A 224 -19.94 -27.94 -12.47
C LEU A 224 -18.54 -27.49 -12.88
N GLU A 225 -18.35 -26.22 -13.28
CA GLU A 225 -17.02 -25.61 -13.41
C GLU A 225 -16.76 -24.55 -12.32
N SER A 226 -15.73 -24.84 -11.51
CA SER A 226 -14.93 -24.00 -10.62
C SER A 226 -15.65 -23.00 -9.69
N GLY A 227 -15.73 -23.38 -8.40
CA GLY A 227 -16.24 -22.54 -7.31
C GLY A 227 -15.17 -21.70 -6.60
N VAL A 228 -15.62 -20.64 -5.95
CA VAL A 228 -14.92 -19.91 -4.89
C VAL A 228 -15.78 -20.03 -3.63
N TRP A 229 -15.18 -20.53 -2.54
CA TRP A 229 -15.82 -20.63 -1.23
C TRP A 229 -15.21 -19.58 -0.30
N MET A 230 -16.03 -18.69 0.26
CA MET A 230 -15.65 -17.81 1.37
C MET A 230 -16.68 -17.95 2.49
N GLY A 231 -16.27 -18.60 3.58
CA GLY A 231 -17.06 -18.77 4.78
C GLY A 231 -16.99 -17.56 5.70
N GLY A 232 -18.16 -17.12 6.17
CA GLY A 232 -18.31 -16.52 7.50
C GLY A 232 -18.19 -15.01 7.62
N ARG A 233 -19.19 -14.29 7.09
CA ARG A 233 -19.48 -12.83 7.21
C ARG A 233 -18.89 -11.94 6.12
N GLY A 234 -19.57 -11.95 4.97
CA GLY A 234 -19.92 -10.74 4.23
C GLY A 234 -18.86 -10.13 3.32
N CYS A 235 -18.65 -10.73 2.15
CA CYS A 235 -18.51 -10.04 0.85
C CYS A 235 -18.35 -11.10 -0.25
N ALA A 236 -19.36 -11.26 -1.11
CA ALA A 236 -19.25 -12.03 -2.34
C ALA A 236 -19.44 -11.06 -3.51
N VAL A 237 -18.35 -10.75 -4.22
CA VAL A 237 -18.43 -10.05 -5.51
C VAL A 237 -18.59 -11.11 -6.59
N TRP A 238 -19.78 -11.12 -7.20
CA TRP A 238 -20.02 -11.87 -8.43
C TRP A 238 -19.85 -10.91 -9.61
N LEU A 239 -18.84 -11.13 -10.43
CA LEU A 239 -18.80 -10.57 -11.79
C LEU A 239 -19.44 -11.60 -12.71
N ARG A 240 -20.69 -11.38 -13.13
CA ARG A 240 -21.20 -12.00 -14.36
C ARG A 240 -20.55 -11.27 -15.53
N ARG A 241 -20.19 -12.06 -16.56
CA ARG A 241 -19.64 -11.56 -17.83
C ARG A 241 -20.51 -10.46 -18.42
#